data_AF-A0A0G0YTB7-F1
#
_entry.id   AF-A0A0G0YTB7-F1
#
_cell.length_a   1.000
_cell.length_b   1.000
_cell.length_c   1.000
_cell.angle_alpha   90.00
_cell.angle_beta   90.00
_cell.angle_gamma   90.00
#
_symmetry.space_group_name_H-M   'P 1'
#
loop_
_entity.id
_entity.type
_entity.pdbx_description
1 polymer ?
#
loop_
_entity_poly.entity_id
_entity_poly.type
_entity_poly.pdbx_seq_one_letter_code
_entity_poly.pdbx_strand_id
1 'polypeptide(L)'
;MKLNKNLIINISFALSLLILTLIVYIITLSRSVYFGDSGEFIAVAKTLGIAHPPGYPLYTMLAHLFTYLPFGNLPFKVNLFSAVTSSLTVVVVYFICLKLTKNRLAAVSASLFLAFSYLFWLYSLVAEVFSLNNLFVALIILISLH
;
A
#
# COMPACT_ATOMS: atom_id res chain seq x y z
N MET A 1 21.82 -8.55 -22.80
CA MET A 1 20.54 -7.86 -23.07
C MET A 1 20.59 -6.47 -22.44
N LYS A 2 20.85 -5.39 -23.21
CA LYS A 2 20.92 -4.02 -22.64
C LYS A 2 19.52 -3.52 -22.32
N LEU A 3 19.25 -3.18 -21.06
CA LEU A 3 17.98 -2.59 -20.64
C LEU A 3 17.75 -1.27 -21.39
N ASN A 4 16.52 -1.07 -21.86
CA ASN A 4 16.12 0.17 -22.54
C ASN A 4 16.25 1.36 -21.57
N LYS A 5 16.92 2.45 -21.99
CA LYS A 5 17.11 3.66 -21.19
C LYS A 5 15.79 4.21 -20.64
N ASN A 6 14.71 4.15 -21.43
CA ASN A 6 13.38 4.58 -20.98
C ASN A 6 12.82 3.70 -19.86
N LEU A 7 13.07 2.39 -19.91
CA LEU A 7 12.65 1.45 -18.88
C LEU A 7 13.36 1.75 -17.56
N ILE A 8 14.68 1.99 -17.60
CA ILE A 8 15.47 2.35 -16.42
C ILE A 8 14.90 3.62 -15.77
N ILE A 9 14.65 4.67 -16.55
CA ILE A 9 14.08 5.93 -16.04
C ILE A 9 12.73 5.69 -15.38
N ASN A 10 11.84 4.91 -16.01
CA ASN A 10 10.52 4.65 -15.47
C ASN A 10 10.58 3.88 -14.14
N ILE A 11 11.49 2.91 -14.03
CA ILE A 11 11.74 2.16 -12.80
C ILE A 11 12.32 3.08 -11.71
N SER A 12 13.23 4.00 -12.05
CA SER A 12 13.76 4.96 -11.08
C SER A 12 12.68 5.86 -10.48
N PHE A 13 11.74 6.36 -11.28
CA PHE A 13 10.58 7.11 -10.77
C PHE A 13 9.69 6.25 -9.87
N ALA A 14 9.37 5.02 -10.29
CA ALA A 14 8.59 4.09 -9.49
C ALA A 14 9.23 3.80 -8.12
N LEU A 15 10.54 3.52 -8.09
CA LEU A 15 11.29 3.30 -6.86
C LEU A 15 11.33 4.55 -5.97
N SER A 16 11.48 5.73 -6.58
CA SER A 16 11.47 7.00 -5.83
C SER A 16 10.12 7.25 -5.16
N LEU A 17 9.01 7.00 -5.87
CA LEU A 17 7.66 7.08 -5.32
C LEU A 17 7.45 6.07 -4.19
N LEU A 18 7.90 4.82 -4.38
CA LEU A 18 7.80 3.77 -3.38
C LEU A 18 8.52 4.17 -2.09
N ILE A 19 9.79 4.59 -2.20
CA ILE A 19 10.61 4.96 -1.04
C ILE A 19 10.02 6.19 -0.35
N LEU A 20 9.64 7.22 -1.11
CA LEU A 20 9.07 8.45 -0.55
C LEU A 20 7.79 8.17 0.23
N THR A 21 6.82 7.49 -0.39
CA THR A 21 5.52 7.20 0.24
C THR A 21 5.67 6.26 1.42
N LEU A 22 6.50 5.22 1.30
CA LEU A 22 6.75 4.29 2.39
C LEU A 22 7.38 4.99 3.59
N ILE A 23 8.38 5.85 3.38
CA ILE A 23 8.99 6.63 4.48
C ILE A 23 7.94 7.52 5.13
N VAL A 24 7.18 8.30 4.34
CA VAL A 24 6.17 9.22 4.87
C VAL A 24 5.10 8.47 5.67
N TYR A 25 4.62 7.33 5.17
CA TYR A 25 3.64 6.52 5.89
C TYR A 25 4.24 5.86 7.14
N ILE A 26 5.48 5.39 7.11
CA ILE A 26 6.14 4.83 8.30
C ILE A 26 6.29 5.88 9.41
N ILE A 27 6.67 7.12 9.08
CA ILE A 27 6.84 8.16 10.10
C ILE A 27 5.48 8.64 10.65
N THR A 28 4.41 8.56 9.87
CA THR A 28 3.07 9.06 10.26
C THR A 28 2.10 7.99 10.74
N LEU A 29 2.36 6.69 10.51
CA LEU A 29 1.42 5.63 10.87
C LEU A 29 1.18 5.53 12.38
N SER A 30 -0.01 5.06 12.74
CA SER A 30 -0.38 4.91 14.14
C SER A 30 0.52 3.90 14.84
N ARG A 31 0.99 4.24 16.05
CA ARG A 31 1.79 3.35 16.91
C ARG A 31 0.94 2.57 17.91
N SER A 32 -0.38 2.78 17.88
CA SER A 32 -1.37 2.10 18.72
C SER A 32 -2.54 1.61 17.87
N VAL A 33 -3.46 0.90 18.51
CA VAL A 33 -4.78 0.65 17.93
C VAL A 33 -5.43 1.99 17.61
N TYR A 34 -6.04 2.08 16.43
CA TYR A 34 -6.77 3.27 15.98
C TYR A 34 -8.29 3.02 16.04
N PHE A 35 -9.08 4.05 15.75
CA PHE A 35 -10.53 3.98 15.70
C PHE A 35 -11.04 3.02 14.61
N GLY A 36 -12.30 2.59 14.72
CA GLY A 36 -12.95 1.70 13.75
C GLY A 36 -12.54 0.24 13.93
N ASP A 37 -12.38 -0.45 12.81
CA ASP A 37 -12.13 -1.90 12.78
C ASP A 37 -10.64 -2.25 12.96
N SER A 38 -9.77 -1.23 13.05
CA SER A 38 -8.33 -1.39 13.20
C SER A 38 -7.94 -2.30 14.37
N GLY A 39 -8.62 -2.20 15.51
CA GLY A 39 -8.37 -3.07 16.67
C GLY A 39 -8.66 -4.54 16.38
N GLU A 40 -9.74 -4.81 15.67
CA GLU A 40 -10.10 -6.16 15.25
C GLU A 40 -9.09 -6.70 14.23
N PHE A 41 -8.73 -5.92 13.21
CA PHE A 41 -7.75 -6.34 12.21
C PHE A 41 -6.37 -6.62 12.81
N ILE A 42 -5.94 -5.86 13.81
CA ILE A 42 -4.71 -6.14 14.56
C ILE A 42 -4.84 -7.45 15.35
N ALA A 43 -5.98 -7.69 16.00
CA ALA A 43 -6.21 -8.90 16.79
C ALA A 43 -6.24 -10.15 15.91
N VAL A 44 -7.03 -10.16 14.83
CA VAL A 44 -7.13 -11.30 13.91
C VAL A 44 -5.83 -11.54 13.17
N ALA A 45 -5.08 -10.49 12.82
CA ALA A 45 -3.73 -10.66 12.27
C ALA A 45 -2.80 -11.35 13.25
N LYS A 46 -2.95 -11.16 14.57
CA LYS A 46 -2.13 -11.86 15.57
C LYS A 46 -2.57 -13.31 15.79
N THR A 47 -3.88 -13.58 15.81
CA THR A 47 -4.43 -14.88 16.19
C THR A 47 -4.76 -15.79 15.00
N LEU A 48 -4.67 -15.30 13.77
CA LEU A 48 -5.28 -15.92 12.58
C LEU A 48 -6.79 -16.15 12.76
N GLY A 49 -7.44 -15.25 13.49
CA GLY A 49 -8.89 -15.25 13.69
C GLY A 49 -9.67 -14.85 12.45
N ILE A 50 -10.99 -14.84 12.58
CA ILE A 50 -11.92 -14.42 11.53
C ILE A 50 -12.43 -13.03 11.90
N ALA A 51 -12.22 -12.05 11.01
CA ALA A 51 -12.78 -10.72 11.18
C ALA A 51 -14.30 -10.71 10.97
N HIS A 52 -14.94 -9.59 11.27
CA HIS A 52 -16.32 -9.33 10.90
C HIS A 52 -16.56 -9.65 9.40
N PRO A 53 -17.81 -10.02 9.01
CA PRO A 53 -18.11 -10.39 7.63
C PRO A 53 -17.62 -9.37 6.61
N PRO A 54 -16.95 -9.78 5.51
CA PRO A 54 -16.81 -11.15 4.99
C PRO A 54 -15.63 -11.98 5.55
N GLY A 55 -14.92 -11.50 6.57
CA GLY A 55 -13.86 -12.26 7.27
C GLY A 55 -12.43 -12.07 6.74
N TYR A 56 -12.26 -11.51 5.55
CA TYR A 56 -10.98 -11.04 4.98
C TYR A 56 -9.78 -12.01 5.12
N PRO A 57 -9.91 -13.30 4.75
CA PRO A 57 -8.89 -14.32 5.05
C PRO A 57 -7.51 -14.01 4.46
N LEU A 58 -7.45 -13.51 3.23
CA LEU A 58 -6.18 -13.16 2.59
C LEU A 58 -5.48 -11.98 3.28
N TYR A 59 -6.25 -10.96 3.68
CA TYR A 59 -5.71 -9.85 4.47
C TYR A 59 -5.13 -10.37 5.77
N THR A 60 -5.89 -11.18 6.52
CA THR A 60 -5.46 -11.75 7.80
C THR A 60 -4.17 -12.56 7.66
N MET A 61 -4.08 -13.43 6.66
CA MET A 61 -2.88 -14.25 6.42
C MET A 61 -1.65 -13.39 6.10
N LEU A 62 -1.78 -12.37 5.24
CA LEU A 62 -0.65 -11.51 4.86
C LEU A 62 -0.25 -10.57 6.01
N ALA A 63 -1.21 -9.99 6.70
CA ALA A 63 -0.98 -9.17 7.88
C ALA A 63 -0.33 -9.98 9.02
N HIS A 64 -0.68 -11.26 9.16
CA HIS A 64 -0.06 -12.17 10.14
C HIS A 64 1.45 -12.29 9.94
N LEU A 65 1.93 -12.33 8.69
CA LEU A 65 3.36 -12.37 8.39
C LEU A 65 4.11 -11.16 8.97
N PHE A 66 3.48 -9.98 8.96
CA PHE A 66 4.09 -8.78 9.53
C PHE A 66 4.22 -8.85 11.06
N THR A 67 3.39 -9.65 11.75
CA THR A 67 3.48 -9.80 13.21
C THR A 67 4.79 -10.43 13.67
N TYR A 68 5.49 -11.16 12.78
CA TYR A 68 6.79 -11.78 13.02
C TYR A 68 7.98 -10.81 12.87
N LEU A 69 7.79 -9.58 12.40
CA LEU A 69 8.88 -8.61 12.30
C LEU A 69 9.58 -8.42 13.67
N PRO A 70 10.91 -8.41 13.75
CA PRO A 70 11.64 -8.39 15.02
C PRO A 70 11.66 -7.01 15.70
N PHE A 71 10.91 -6.03 15.20
CA PHE A 71 10.88 -4.66 15.71
C PHE A 71 9.46 -4.10 15.78
N GLY A 72 9.27 -3.12 16.66
CA GLY A 72 7.98 -2.44 16.86
C GLY A 72 6.96 -3.28 17.64
N ASN A 73 5.93 -2.61 18.16
CA ASN A 73 4.82 -3.26 18.84
C ASN A 73 3.83 -3.88 17.82
N LEU A 74 2.90 -4.70 18.29
CA LEU A 74 1.96 -5.40 17.41
C LEU A 74 1.12 -4.45 16.51
N PRO A 75 0.50 -3.36 17.02
CA PRO A 75 -0.20 -2.40 16.17
C PRO A 75 0.68 -1.79 15.08
N PHE A 76 1.91 -1.38 15.43
CA PHE A 76 2.87 -0.85 14.45
C PHE A 76 3.11 -1.84 13.31
N LYS A 77 3.33 -3.12 13.62
CA LYS A 77 3.63 -4.14 12.61
C LYS A 77 2.49 -4.32 11.63
N VAL A 78 1.25 -4.35 12.11
CA VAL A 78 0.08 -4.51 11.24
C VAL A 78 -0.24 -3.21 10.49
N ASN A 79 -0.10 -2.04 11.11
CA ASN A 79 -0.23 -0.75 10.41
C ASN A 79 0.84 -0.58 9.31
N LEU A 80 2.05 -1.13 9.52
CA LEU A 80 3.11 -1.16 8.51
C LEU A 80 2.71 -1.98 7.28
N PHE A 81 1.92 -3.03 7.42
CA PHE A 81 1.37 -3.76 6.28
C PHE A 81 0.48 -2.86 5.41
N SER A 82 -0.36 -2.02 6.03
CA SER A 82 -1.16 -1.04 5.29
C SER A 82 -0.31 -0.01 4.57
N ALA A 83 0.76 0.48 5.21
CA ALA A 83 1.69 1.43 4.61
C ALA A 83 2.41 0.82 3.40
N VAL A 84 2.86 -0.43 3.48
CA VAL A 84 3.53 -1.15 2.39
C VAL A 84 2.59 -1.36 1.20
N THR A 85 1.40 -1.90 1.45
CA THR A 85 0.41 -2.16 0.39
C THR A 85 -0.06 -0.88 -0.30
N SER A 86 -0.24 0.21 0.45
CA SER A 86 -0.59 1.51 -0.11
C SER A 86 0.56 2.12 -0.93
N SER A 87 1.81 2.01 -0.47
CA SER A 87 2.97 2.49 -1.23
C SER A 87 3.14 1.72 -2.55
N LEU A 88 2.90 0.41 -2.55
CA LEU A 88 2.86 -0.40 -3.78
C LEU A 88 1.72 0.03 -4.70
N THR A 89 0.56 0.39 -4.15
CA THR A 89 -0.58 0.89 -4.94
C THR A 89 -0.20 2.17 -5.69
N VAL A 90 0.50 3.10 -5.04
CA VAL A 90 1.00 4.34 -5.68
C VAL A 90 1.91 4.02 -6.87
N VAL A 91 2.77 3.02 -6.75
CA VAL A 91 3.63 2.57 -7.87
C VAL A 91 2.83 2.00 -9.02
N VAL A 92 1.81 1.18 -8.74
CA VAL A 92 0.95 0.60 -9.77
C VAL A 92 0.18 1.70 -10.49
N VAL A 93 -0.35 2.67 -9.75
CA VAL A 93 -1.05 3.86 -10.31
C VAL A 93 -0.11 4.69 -11.18
N TYR A 94 1.16 4.84 -10.80
CA TYR A 94 2.16 5.47 -11.66
C TYR A 94 2.28 4.77 -13.01
N PHE A 95 2.35 3.43 -13.04
CA PHE A 95 2.41 2.69 -14.30
C PHE A 95 1.12 2.77 -15.11
N ILE A 96 -0.05 2.76 -14.47
CA ILE A 96 -1.35 2.99 -15.12
C ILE A 96 -1.35 4.35 -15.83
N CYS A 97 -1.06 5.42 -15.09
CA CYS A 97 -1.07 6.77 -15.64
C CYS A 97 0.01 6.95 -16.71
N LEU A 98 1.18 6.32 -16.55
CA LEU A 98 2.23 6.36 -17.56
C LEU A 98 1.80 5.66 -18.86
N LYS A 99 1.11 4.50 -18.77
CA LYS A 99 0.60 3.78 -19.94
C LYS A 99 -0.47 4.59 -20.67
N LEU A 100 -1.38 5.23 -19.94
CA LEU A 100 -2.48 6.02 -20.50
C LEU A 100 -2.01 7.35 -21.11
N THR A 101 -1.17 8.09 -20.40
CA THR A 101 -0.79 9.46 -20.79
C THR A 101 0.49 9.53 -21.61
N LYS A 102 1.34 8.50 -21.53
CA LYS A 102 2.72 8.49 -22.05
C LYS A 102 3.58 9.66 -21.53
N ASN A 103 3.16 10.30 -20.43
CA ASN A 103 3.82 11.46 -19.84
C ASN A 103 4.20 11.15 -18.38
N ARG A 104 5.51 11.17 -18.11
CA ARG A 104 6.07 10.86 -16.79
C ARG A 104 5.64 11.86 -15.72
N LEU A 105 5.60 13.14 -16.06
CA LEU A 105 5.21 14.19 -15.10
C LEU A 105 3.75 14.02 -14.71
N ALA A 106 2.87 13.81 -15.69
CA ALA A 106 1.45 13.53 -15.41
C ALA A 106 1.27 12.28 -14.52
N ALA A 107 2.02 11.21 -14.79
CA ALA A 107 1.96 9.98 -14.00
C ALA A 107 2.47 10.18 -12.57
N VAL A 108 3.59 10.88 -12.38
CA VAL A 108 4.12 11.21 -11.05
C VAL A 108 3.14 12.09 -10.28
N SER A 109 2.62 13.15 -10.91
CA SER A 109 1.66 14.06 -10.28
C SER A 109 0.38 13.36 -9.84
N ALA A 110 -0.21 12.50 -10.70
CA ALA A 110 -1.41 11.75 -10.36
C ALA A 110 -1.18 10.78 -9.19
N SER A 111 -0.02 10.12 -9.18
CA SER A 111 0.34 9.16 -8.12
C SER A 111 0.57 9.85 -6.77
N LEU A 112 1.24 11.00 -6.77
CA LEU A 112 1.44 11.81 -5.57
C LEU A 112 0.11 12.41 -5.06
N PHE A 113 -0.76 12.83 -5.97
CA PHE A 113 -2.09 13.33 -5.61
C PHE A 113 -2.91 12.25 -4.91
N LEU A 114 -2.89 11.01 -5.43
CA LEU A 114 -3.52 9.87 -4.75
C LEU A 114 -2.88 9.62 -3.38
N ALA A 115 -1.54 9.51 -3.34
CA ALA A 115 -0.78 9.21 -2.12
C ALA A 115 -1.14 10.16 -0.97
N PHE A 116 -1.24 11.45 -1.26
CA PHE A 116 -1.51 12.47 -0.25
C PHE A 116 -2.98 12.90 -0.19
N SER A 117 -3.88 12.21 -0.89
CA SER A 117 -5.32 12.41 -0.72
C SER A 117 -5.75 11.93 0.67
N TYR A 118 -6.67 12.66 1.29
CA TYR A 118 -7.01 12.46 2.71
C TYR A 118 -7.38 11.01 3.06
N LEU A 119 -8.32 10.42 2.32
CA LEU A 119 -8.79 9.06 2.61
C LEU A 119 -7.72 8.00 2.33
N PHE A 120 -6.97 8.15 1.22
CA PHE A 120 -5.92 7.19 0.89
C PHE A 120 -4.79 7.24 1.92
N TRP A 121 -4.37 8.43 2.32
CA TRP A 121 -3.35 8.60 3.36
C TRP A 121 -3.86 8.02 4.68
N LEU A 122 -5.06 8.40 5.15
CA LEU A 122 -5.62 7.91 6.42
C LEU A 122 -5.56 6.38 6.51
N TYR A 123 -6.03 5.67 5.48
CA TYR A 123 -6.03 4.20 5.45
C TYR A 123 -4.66 3.57 5.14
N SER A 124 -3.67 4.37 4.76
CA SER A 124 -2.27 3.93 4.70
C SER A 124 -1.61 3.88 6.10
N LEU A 125 -2.19 4.54 7.10
CA LEU A 125 -1.60 4.72 8.44
C LEU A 125 -2.10 3.71 9.49
N VAL A 126 -3.17 2.97 9.17
CA VAL A 126 -3.89 2.12 10.11
C VAL A 126 -4.22 0.77 9.51
N ALA A 127 -4.32 -0.26 10.35
CA ALA A 127 -4.65 -1.62 9.96
C ALA A 127 -6.07 -1.69 9.41
N GLU A 128 -6.20 -1.64 8.09
CA GLU A 128 -7.49 -1.64 7.40
C GLU A 128 -7.39 -2.42 6.09
N VAL A 129 -8.49 -3.03 5.68
CA VAL A 129 -8.55 -3.89 4.49
C VAL A 129 -8.45 -3.10 3.18
N PHE A 130 -8.74 -1.80 3.22
CA PHE A 130 -8.75 -0.92 2.07
C PHE A 130 -7.40 -0.81 1.37
N SER A 131 -6.29 -0.83 2.12
CA SER A 131 -4.95 -0.69 1.53
C SER A 131 -4.60 -1.85 0.59
N LEU A 132 -4.92 -3.08 1.00
CA LEU A 132 -4.72 -4.27 0.19
C LEU A 132 -5.73 -4.35 -0.96
N ASN A 133 -6.98 -3.96 -0.71
CA ASN A 133 -8.00 -3.91 -1.76
C ASN A 133 -7.59 -2.94 -2.89
N ASN A 134 -7.16 -1.73 -2.53
CA ASN A 134 -6.70 -0.72 -3.48
C ASN A 134 -5.55 -1.22 -4.36
N LEU A 135 -4.60 -1.97 -3.77
CA LEU A 135 -3.51 -2.58 -4.51
C LEU A 135 -4.03 -3.57 -5.57
N PHE A 136 -4.95 -4.45 -5.20
CA PHE A 136 -5.52 -5.41 -6.14
C PHE A 136 -6.35 -4.74 -7.23
N VAL A 137 -7.18 -3.76 -6.89
CA VAL A 137 -7.93 -2.99 -7.88
C VAL A 137 -6.99 -2.30 -8.86
N ALA A 138 -5.94 -1.65 -8.38
CA ALA A 138 -4.93 -1.03 -9.24
C ALA A 138 -4.23 -2.07 -10.13
N LEU A 139 -3.85 -3.23 -9.61
CA LEU A 139 -3.24 -4.30 -10.41
C LEU A 139 -4.19 -4.81 -11.50
N ILE A 140 -5.47 -5.02 -11.16
CA ILE A 140 -6.49 -5.43 -12.13
C ILE A 140 -6.61 -4.39 -13.24
N ILE A 141 -6.66 -3.10 -12.91
CA ILE A 141 -6.70 -2.02 -13.92
C ILE A 141 -5.45 -2.06 -14.79
N LEU A 142 -4.26 -2.15 -14.21
CA LEU A 142 -3.01 -2.18 -14.96
C LEU A 142 -2.94 -3.35 -15.95
N ILE A 143 -3.38 -4.53 -15.51
CA ILE A 143 -3.46 -5.73 -16.35
C ILE A 143 -4.56 -5.60 -17.39
N SER A 144 -5.71 -5.02 -17.05
CA SER A 144 -6.82 -4.81 -18.00
C SER A 144 -6.48 -3.81 -19.11
N LEU A 145 -5.50 -2.93 -18.87
CA LEU A 145 -5.02 -1.99 -19.87
C LEU A 145 -4.17 -2.65 -20.97
N HIS A 146 -4.01 -3.97 -20.99
CA HIS A 146 -3.22 -4.73 -21.97
C HIS A 146 -3.42 -4.27 -23.41
#